data_AF-A0A8C5EV87-F1
#
_entry.id   AF-A0A8C5EV87-F1
#
_cell.length_a   1.000
_cell.length_b   1.000
_cell.length_c   1.000
_cell.angle_alpha   90.00
_cell.angle_beta   90.00
_cell.angle_gamma   90.00
#
_symmetry.space_group_name_H-M   'P 1'
#
loop_
_entity.id
_entity.type
_entity.pdbx_description
1 polymer ?
#
loop_
_entity_poly.entity_id
_entity_poly.type
_entity_poly.pdbx_seq_one_letter_code
_entity_poly.pdbx_strand_id
1 'polypeptide(L)'
;MPTIPEIPTAQELKVDEISVSSAVLKAAAHHFGSQCDTPNKEFMLCRWEEKDPRKCLEEGRKVNECALNFFRQIKGNCAESFTEYWTCLDYSNLAELRLCRKQQQVFDSCVLDKLGWERPALGDMSKVTKVATSRPLPENPYHSRPLPEPNPPIEGKLEPAKYGSRLFFWNCACVGRLIPCEVGGQGSGSLPATTELLLLPPFLFALFLPLTR
;
A
#
# COMPACT_ATOMS: atom_id res chain seq x y z
N MET A 1 -27.89 14.50 -8.18
CA MET A 1 -28.43 14.05 -6.87
C MET A 1 -27.73 12.74 -6.53
N PRO A 2 -27.32 12.48 -5.27
CA PRO A 2 -26.82 11.16 -4.92
C PRO A 2 -27.90 10.10 -5.19
N THR A 3 -27.51 9.02 -5.86
CA THR A 3 -28.39 7.88 -6.15
C THR A 3 -28.68 7.08 -4.88
N ILE A 4 -29.82 6.38 -4.88
CA ILE A 4 -30.21 5.47 -3.80
C ILE A 4 -29.25 4.27 -3.81
N PRO A 5 -28.73 3.81 -2.65
CA PRO A 5 -27.82 2.66 -2.62
C PRO A 5 -28.55 1.36 -2.96
N GLU A 6 -27.99 0.59 -3.90
CA GLU A 6 -28.48 -0.74 -4.27
C GLU A 6 -28.07 -1.79 -3.24
N ILE A 7 -28.94 -2.10 -2.28
CA ILE A 7 -28.65 -3.08 -1.22
C ILE A 7 -29.26 -4.44 -1.62
N PRO A 8 -28.51 -5.55 -1.48
CA PRO A 8 -29.04 -6.88 -1.76
C PRO A 8 -30.24 -7.22 -0.86
N THR A 9 -31.08 -8.14 -1.32
CA THR A 9 -32.27 -8.54 -0.55
C THR A 9 -31.88 -9.33 0.70
N ALA A 10 -32.73 -9.30 1.74
CA ALA A 10 -32.47 -10.04 2.98
C ALA A 10 -32.35 -11.57 2.76
N GLN A 11 -32.96 -12.09 1.69
CA GLN A 11 -32.89 -13.51 1.34
C GLN A 11 -31.51 -13.88 0.79
N GLU A 12 -30.86 -12.99 0.02
CA GLU A 12 -29.50 -13.20 -0.49
C GLU A 12 -28.44 -13.19 0.62
N LEU A 13 -28.69 -12.49 1.72
CA LEU A 13 -27.76 -12.42 2.86
C LEU A 13 -27.90 -13.61 3.82
N LYS A 14 -28.96 -14.41 3.68
CA LYS A 14 -29.20 -15.55 4.57
C LYS A 14 -28.29 -16.70 4.19
N VAL A 15 -27.29 -16.95 5.03
CA VAL A 15 -26.31 -18.05 4.89
C VAL A 15 -26.21 -18.79 6.22
N ASP A 16 -25.86 -20.07 6.18
CA ASP A 16 -25.60 -20.84 7.39
C ASP A 16 -24.40 -20.26 8.16
N GLU A 17 -24.62 -19.88 9.41
CA GLU A 17 -23.63 -19.24 10.26
C GLU A 17 -22.77 -20.26 11.02
N ILE A 18 -21.53 -19.89 11.31
CA ILE A 18 -20.60 -20.68 12.11
C ILE A 18 -20.69 -20.16 13.54
N SER A 19 -21.60 -20.71 14.33
CA SER A 19 -21.85 -20.30 15.72
C SER A 19 -20.84 -20.94 16.69
N VAL A 20 -19.60 -20.43 16.70
CA VAL A 20 -18.54 -20.89 17.63
C VAL A 20 -17.85 -19.70 18.30
N SER A 21 -17.21 -19.93 19.45
CA SER A 21 -16.46 -18.88 20.16
C SER A 21 -15.15 -18.53 19.43
N SER A 22 -14.60 -17.35 19.73
CA SER A 22 -13.32 -16.89 19.17
C SER A 22 -12.15 -17.81 19.53
N ALA A 23 -12.16 -18.42 20.72
CA ALA A 23 -11.15 -19.38 21.15
C ALA A 23 -11.14 -20.63 20.25
N VAL A 24 -12.32 -21.14 19.88
CA VAL A 24 -12.48 -22.29 18.97
C VAL A 24 -11.90 -21.98 17.58
N LEU A 25 -12.23 -20.80 17.02
CA LEU A 25 -11.70 -20.37 15.73
C LEU A 25 -10.18 -20.20 15.77
N LYS A 26 -9.65 -19.62 16.85
CA LYS A 26 -8.21 -19.41 17.02
C LYS A 26 -7.44 -20.72 17.18
N ALA A 27 -8.00 -21.69 17.89
CA ALA A 27 -7.44 -23.03 18.04
C ALA A 27 -7.30 -23.73 16.68
N ALA A 28 -8.35 -23.66 15.85
CA ALA A 28 -8.38 -24.33 14.56
C ALA A 28 -7.71 -23.53 13.43
N ALA A 29 -7.34 -22.27 13.64
CA ALA A 29 -6.92 -21.32 12.60
C ALA A 29 -5.80 -21.84 11.67
N HIS A 30 -4.82 -22.57 12.20
CA HIS A 30 -3.70 -23.08 11.39
C HIS A 30 -4.14 -24.17 10.41
N HIS A 31 -4.98 -25.10 10.87
CA HIS A 31 -5.52 -26.16 10.01
C HIS A 31 -6.61 -25.62 9.09
N PHE A 32 -7.45 -24.71 9.58
CA PHE A 32 -8.45 -24.04 8.75
C PHE A 32 -7.79 -23.27 7.59
N GLY A 33 -6.69 -22.58 7.86
CA GLY A 33 -5.94 -21.84 6.85
C GLY A 33 -5.34 -22.74 5.77
N SER A 34 -4.87 -23.95 6.10
CA SER A 34 -4.34 -24.88 5.10
C SER A 34 -5.44 -25.58 4.29
N GLN A 35 -6.55 -25.96 4.93
CA GLN A 35 -7.62 -26.71 4.25
C GLN A 35 -8.54 -25.80 3.42
N CYS A 36 -8.88 -24.61 3.90
CA CYS A 36 -9.79 -23.68 3.22
C CYS A 36 -9.04 -22.56 2.49
N ASP A 37 -7.78 -22.78 2.10
CA ASP A 37 -6.93 -21.74 1.52
C ASP A 37 -7.49 -21.18 0.20
N THR A 38 -7.99 -22.06 -0.67
CA THR A 38 -8.49 -21.71 -2.00
C THR A 38 -9.71 -20.76 -1.95
N PRO A 39 -10.85 -21.10 -1.31
CA PRO A 39 -11.99 -20.21 -1.26
C PRO A 39 -11.69 -18.92 -0.47
N ASN A 40 -10.90 -19.01 0.60
CA ASN A 40 -10.53 -17.85 1.41
C ASN A 40 -9.75 -16.83 0.58
N LYS A 41 -8.73 -17.28 -0.16
CA LYS A 41 -7.91 -16.37 -0.97
C LYS A 41 -8.64 -15.83 -2.18
N GLU A 42 -9.51 -16.62 -2.81
CA GLU A 42 -10.40 -16.12 -3.88
C GLU A 42 -11.32 -15.00 -3.36
N PHE A 43 -11.96 -15.21 -2.20
CA PHE A 43 -12.80 -14.19 -1.57
C PHE A 43 -12.02 -12.93 -1.23
N MET A 44 -10.84 -13.10 -0.62
CA MET A 44 -9.98 -11.98 -0.26
C MET A 44 -9.56 -11.18 -1.50
N LEU A 45 -9.13 -11.84 -2.58
CA LEU A 45 -8.80 -11.15 -3.82
C LEU A 45 -10.01 -10.44 -4.42
N CYS A 46 -11.19 -11.05 -4.38
CA CYS A 46 -12.42 -10.39 -4.85
C CYS A 46 -12.66 -9.10 -4.09
N ARG A 47 -12.62 -9.19 -2.76
CA ARG A 47 -12.82 -8.04 -1.87
C ARG A 47 -11.78 -6.94 -2.10
N TRP A 48 -10.53 -7.31 -2.38
CA TRP A 48 -9.44 -6.34 -2.61
C TRP A 48 -9.49 -5.67 -3.98
N GLU A 49 -9.87 -6.41 -5.02
CA GLU A 49 -9.97 -5.91 -6.39
C GLU A 49 -11.23 -5.08 -6.61
N GLU A 50 -12.40 -5.62 -6.26
CA GLU A 50 -13.70 -4.98 -6.48
C GLU A 50 -13.97 -3.86 -5.47
N LYS A 51 -13.46 -3.96 -4.24
CA LYS A 51 -13.65 -3.00 -3.13
C LYS A 51 -15.11 -2.78 -2.71
N ASP A 52 -16.04 -3.52 -3.30
CA ASP A 52 -17.46 -3.58 -2.96
C ASP A 52 -17.81 -4.96 -2.36
N PRO A 53 -18.31 -5.05 -1.11
CA PRO A 53 -18.64 -6.33 -0.50
C PRO A 53 -19.86 -7.02 -1.15
N ARG A 54 -20.72 -6.28 -1.86
CA ARG A 54 -21.95 -6.79 -2.46
C ARG A 54 -21.70 -7.73 -3.65
N LYS A 55 -20.60 -7.50 -4.38
CA LYS A 55 -20.22 -8.31 -5.56
C LYS A 55 -19.58 -9.64 -5.18
N CYS A 56 -18.98 -9.72 -3.98
CA CYS A 56 -18.22 -10.89 -3.53
C CYS A 56 -19.01 -11.80 -2.57
N LEU A 57 -20.35 -11.76 -2.61
CA LEU A 57 -21.20 -12.53 -1.70
C LEU A 57 -21.15 -14.03 -2.01
N GLU A 58 -21.02 -14.42 -3.28
CA GLU A 58 -20.95 -15.83 -3.68
C GLU A 58 -19.68 -16.50 -3.18
N GLU A 59 -18.52 -15.83 -3.28
CA GLU A 59 -17.27 -16.30 -2.73
C GLU A 59 -17.32 -16.36 -1.20
N GLY A 60 -18.00 -15.40 -0.57
CA GLY A 60 -18.25 -15.42 0.88
C GLY A 60 -19.06 -16.65 1.32
N ARG A 61 -20.05 -17.07 0.53
CA ARG A 61 -20.80 -18.32 0.79
C ARG A 61 -19.90 -19.55 0.70
N LYS A 62 -19.04 -19.63 -0.32
CA LYS A 62 -18.06 -20.73 -0.47
C LYS A 62 -17.10 -20.83 0.72
N VAL A 63 -16.67 -19.69 1.27
CA VAL A 63 -15.87 -19.64 2.50
C VAL A 63 -16.64 -20.23 3.69
N ASN A 64 -17.90 -19.81 3.89
CA ASN A 64 -18.74 -20.33 4.96
C ASN A 64 -18.99 -21.84 4.81
N GLU A 65 -19.27 -22.31 3.60
CA GLU A 65 -19.45 -23.74 3.30
C GLU A 65 -18.18 -24.56 3.63
N CYS A 66 -17.00 -24.05 3.25
CA CYS A 66 -15.73 -24.70 3.57
C CYS A 66 -15.52 -24.80 5.09
N ALA A 67 -15.78 -23.71 5.81
CA ALA A 67 -15.64 -23.68 7.26
C ALA A 67 -16.62 -24.63 7.97
N LEU A 68 -17.88 -24.70 7.53
CA LEU A 68 -18.86 -25.65 8.08
C LEU A 68 -18.41 -27.10 7.85
N ASN A 69 -17.94 -27.42 6.65
CA ASN A 69 -17.44 -28.77 6.35
C ASN A 69 -16.19 -29.12 7.17
N PHE A 70 -15.28 -28.16 7.35
CA PHE A 70 -14.10 -28.32 8.19
C PHE A 70 -14.46 -28.62 9.65
N PHE A 71 -15.38 -27.84 10.26
CA PHE A 71 -15.80 -28.09 11.64
C PHE A 71 -16.59 -29.39 11.80
N ARG A 72 -17.36 -29.81 10.79
CA ARG A 72 -18.02 -31.13 10.76
C ARG A 72 -16.99 -32.26 10.80
N GLN A 73 -15.90 -32.15 10.04
CA GLN A 73 -14.84 -33.16 10.01
C GLN A 73 -14.05 -33.22 11.33
N ILE A 74 -13.74 -32.09 11.95
CA ILE A 74 -13.11 -32.08 13.29
C ILE A 74 -14.03 -32.72 14.32
N LYS A 75 -15.32 -32.35 14.32
CA LYS A 75 -16.30 -32.90 15.26
C LYS A 75 -16.50 -34.41 15.10
N GLY A 76 -16.42 -34.93 13.88
CA GLY A 76 -16.55 -36.36 13.61
C GLY A 76 -15.34 -37.20 14.04
N ASN A 77 -14.13 -36.62 14.04
CA ASN A 77 -12.89 -37.38 14.23
C ASN A 77 -12.16 -37.08 15.54
N CYS A 78 -11.99 -35.80 15.90
CA CYS A 78 -11.08 -35.35 16.98
C CYS A 78 -11.77 -34.42 17.99
N ALA A 79 -13.06 -34.65 18.28
CA ALA A 79 -13.85 -33.78 19.15
C ALA A 79 -13.24 -33.60 20.54
N GLU A 80 -12.86 -34.68 21.22
CA GLU A 80 -12.37 -34.63 22.61
C GLU A 80 -11.05 -33.85 22.73
N SER A 81 -10.03 -34.24 21.96
CA SER A 81 -8.74 -33.55 21.92
C SER A 81 -8.88 -32.07 21.52
N PHE A 82 -9.82 -31.77 20.62
CA PHE A 82 -10.08 -30.40 20.22
C PHE A 82 -10.73 -29.60 21.34
N THR A 83 -11.69 -30.19 22.07
CA THR A 83 -12.34 -29.54 23.22
C THR A 83 -11.38 -29.18 24.33
N GLU A 84 -10.47 -30.08 24.68
CA GLU A 84 -9.44 -29.79 25.69
C GLU A 84 -8.52 -28.65 25.24
N TYR A 85 -8.16 -28.62 23.96
CA TYR A 85 -7.28 -27.60 23.43
C TYR A 85 -7.90 -26.20 23.42
N TRP A 86 -9.11 -26.04 22.86
CA TRP A 86 -9.72 -24.71 22.84
C TRP A 86 -10.18 -24.26 24.23
N THR A 87 -10.56 -25.18 25.13
CA THR A 87 -10.89 -24.83 26.54
C THR A 87 -9.68 -24.25 27.27
N CYS A 88 -8.48 -24.81 27.04
CA CYS A 88 -7.25 -24.25 27.58
C CYS A 88 -6.98 -22.84 27.05
N LEU A 89 -7.23 -22.59 25.76
CA LEU A 89 -7.05 -21.27 25.16
C LEU A 89 -8.04 -20.24 25.69
N ASP A 90 -9.29 -20.66 25.89
CA ASP A 90 -10.40 -19.83 26.39
C ASP A 90 -10.19 -19.36 27.83
N TYR A 91 -9.43 -20.11 28.63
CA TYR A 91 -9.08 -19.72 30.01
C TYR A 91 -8.24 -18.43 30.07
N SER A 92 -7.47 -18.12 29.02
CA SER A 92 -6.61 -16.94 29.01
C SER A 92 -7.25 -15.76 28.29
N ASN A 93 -7.24 -14.58 28.91
CA ASN A 93 -7.83 -13.36 28.34
C ASN A 93 -7.28 -12.99 26.95
N LEU A 94 -6.03 -13.36 26.66
CA LEU A 94 -5.34 -13.06 25.39
C LEU A 94 -5.32 -14.25 24.41
N ALA A 95 -5.88 -15.40 24.81
CA ALA A 95 -5.84 -16.67 24.06
C ALA A 95 -4.42 -17.00 23.57
N GLU A 96 -3.46 -17.08 24.49
CA GLU A 96 -2.04 -17.22 24.15
C GLU A 96 -1.68 -18.67 23.77
N LEU A 97 -1.32 -18.89 22.49
CA LEU A 97 -0.98 -20.23 21.97
C LEU A 97 0.21 -20.89 22.66
N ARG A 98 1.08 -20.12 23.31
CA ARG A 98 2.27 -20.62 24.02
C ARG A 98 1.93 -21.42 25.29
N LEU A 99 0.77 -21.17 25.91
CA LEU A 99 0.41 -21.79 27.18
C LEU A 99 -0.14 -23.22 27.00
N CYS A 100 -0.80 -23.48 25.88
CA CYS A 100 -1.55 -24.73 25.62
C CYS A 100 -0.83 -25.69 24.67
N ARG A 101 0.52 -25.71 24.65
CA ARG A 101 1.29 -26.53 23.70
C ARG A 101 1.12 -28.04 23.89
N LYS A 102 0.86 -28.50 25.12
CA LYS A 102 0.63 -29.93 25.42
C LYS A 102 -0.66 -30.42 24.75
N GLN A 103 -1.75 -29.70 24.96
CA GLN A 103 -3.06 -29.98 24.36
C GLN A 103 -2.99 -29.81 22.84
N GLN A 104 -2.23 -28.82 22.36
CA GLN A 104 -2.02 -28.63 20.93
C GLN A 104 -1.35 -29.85 20.29
N GLN A 105 -0.32 -30.44 20.90
CA GLN A 105 0.33 -31.64 20.36
C GLN A 105 -0.63 -32.82 20.27
N VAL A 106 -1.48 -33.02 21.28
CA VAL A 106 -2.51 -34.08 21.28
C VAL A 106 -3.54 -33.87 20.18
N PHE A 107 -3.95 -32.63 19.95
CA PHE A 107 -4.87 -32.29 18.87
C PHE A 107 -4.21 -32.46 17.49
N ASP A 108 -3.01 -31.93 17.30
CA ASP A 108 -2.26 -32.02 16.05
C ASP A 108 -1.95 -33.49 15.69
N SER A 109 -1.63 -34.35 16.68
CA SER A 109 -1.43 -35.78 16.44
C SER A 109 -2.73 -36.49 16.03
N CYS A 110 -3.87 -36.20 16.69
CA CYS A 110 -5.15 -36.79 16.30
C CYS A 110 -5.54 -36.42 14.86
N VAL A 111 -5.32 -35.16 14.49
CA VAL A 111 -5.63 -34.65 13.14
C VAL A 111 -4.71 -35.29 12.10
N LEU A 112 -3.41 -35.44 12.40
CA LEU A 112 -2.47 -36.12 11.52
C LEU A 112 -2.85 -37.59 11.33
N ASP A 113 -3.18 -38.31 12.41
CA ASP A 113 -3.46 -39.74 12.36
C ASP A 113 -4.79 -40.07 11.65
N LYS A 114 -5.84 -39.24 11.84
CA LYS A 114 -7.18 -39.52 11.31
C LYS A 114 -7.48 -38.84 9.97
N LEU A 115 -7.00 -37.61 9.78
CA LEU A 115 -7.32 -36.78 8.60
C LEU A 115 -6.11 -36.61 7.67
N GLY A 116 -4.90 -36.88 8.16
CA GLY A 116 -3.67 -36.70 7.38
C GLY A 116 -3.29 -35.23 7.17
N TRP A 117 -3.84 -34.32 7.99
CA TRP A 117 -3.52 -32.89 7.86
C TRP A 117 -2.33 -32.53 8.74
N GLU A 118 -1.29 -32.03 8.10
CA GLU A 118 -0.13 -31.47 8.79
C GLU A 118 -0.36 -29.99 9.09
N ARG A 119 0.10 -29.55 10.27
CA ARG A 119 0.05 -28.16 10.67
C ARG A 119 1.08 -27.36 9.84
N PRO A 120 0.68 -26.26 9.17
CA PRO A 120 1.60 -25.47 8.36
C PRO A 120 2.74 -24.88 9.20
N ALA A 121 3.93 -24.77 8.60
CA ALA A 121 5.09 -24.23 9.27
C ALA A 121 4.99 -22.71 9.43
N LEU A 122 5.85 -22.17 10.30
CA LEU A 122 5.91 -20.72 10.50
C LEU A 122 6.32 -20.04 9.19
N GLY A 123 5.49 -19.11 8.74
CA GLY A 123 5.72 -18.33 7.53
C GLY A 123 4.93 -18.80 6.30
N ASP A 124 4.41 -20.03 6.29
CA ASP A 124 3.69 -20.55 5.12
C ASP A 124 2.42 -19.76 4.82
N MET A 125 1.63 -19.46 5.84
CA MET A 125 0.40 -18.67 5.68
C MET A 125 0.65 -17.18 5.37
N SER A 126 1.85 -16.66 5.64
CA SER A 126 2.20 -15.27 5.32
C SER A 126 2.76 -15.08 3.92
N LYS A 127 3.03 -16.18 3.19
CA LYS A 127 3.50 -16.08 1.80
C LYS A 127 2.39 -15.55 0.91
N VAL A 128 2.75 -14.59 0.05
CA VAL A 128 1.83 -14.08 -0.98
C VAL A 128 1.64 -15.15 -2.04
N THR A 129 0.43 -15.66 -2.16
CA THR A 129 0.06 -16.66 -3.16
C THR A 129 -0.64 -16.03 -4.36
N LYS A 130 -0.41 -16.59 -5.53
CA LYS A 130 -1.12 -16.25 -6.76
C LYS A 130 -2.37 -17.13 -6.83
N VAL A 131 -3.52 -16.53 -7.08
CA VAL A 131 -4.79 -17.24 -7.25
C VAL A 131 -5.26 -17.01 -8.67
N ALA A 132 -5.61 -18.09 -9.36
CA ALA A 132 -6.24 -17.99 -10.67
C ALA A 132 -7.74 -17.76 -10.47
N THR A 133 -8.28 -16.70 -11.05
CA THR A 133 -9.72 -16.44 -11.02
C THR A 133 -10.25 -16.30 -12.45
N SER A 134 -11.49 -16.74 -12.68
CA SER A 134 -12.16 -16.65 -13.98
C SER A 134 -12.84 -15.30 -14.21
N ARG A 135 -12.95 -14.47 -13.16
CA ARG A 135 -13.59 -13.15 -13.22
C ARG A 135 -12.66 -12.13 -13.87
N PRO A 136 -13.20 -11.17 -14.65
CA PRO A 136 -12.40 -10.09 -15.22
C PRO A 136 -11.91 -9.15 -14.12
N LEU A 137 -10.75 -8.51 -14.36
CA LEU A 137 -10.23 -7.49 -13.46
C LEU A 137 -11.07 -6.20 -13.61
N PRO A 138 -11.53 -5.56 -12.52
CA PRO A 138 -12.29 -4.32 -12.62
C PRO A 138 -11.40 -3.16 -13.09
N GLU A 139 -11.78 -2.49 -14.18
CA GLU A 139 -11.04 -1.34 -14.72
C GLU A 139 -11.08 -0.11 -13.80
N ASN A 140 -12.23 0.15 -13.17
CA ASN A 140 -12.43 1.28 -12.25
C ASN A 140 -13.15 0.84 -10.97
N PRO A 141 -12.42 0.28 -9.99
CA PRO A 141 -12.99 -0.19 -8.72
C PRO A 141 -13.66 0.90 -7.87
N TYR A 142 -13.19 2.14 -8.01
CA TYR A 142 -13.65 3.25 -7.17
C TYR A 142 -14.79 4.04 -7.79
N HIS A 143 -15.22 3.69 -9.00
CA HIS A 143 -16.16 4.47 -9.78
C HIS A 143 -15.74 5.96 -9.86
N SER A 144 -14.43 6.19 -10.02
CA SER A 144 -13.87 7.54 -10.10
C SER A 144 -14.33 8.22 -11.39
N ARG A 145 -14.53 9.53 -11.30
CA ARG A 145 -14.77 10.37 -12.48
C ARG A 145 -13.49 10.44 -13.31
N PRO A 146 -13.59 10.68 -14.62
CA PRO A 146 -12.40 10.95 -15.43
C PRO A 146 -11.62 12.10 -14.81
N LEU A 147 -10.29 11.96 -14.80
CA LEU A 147 -9.42 13.03 -14.34
C LEU A 147 -9.57 14.24 -15.27
N PRO A 148 -9.46 15.47 -14.73
CA PRO A 148 -9.39 16.65 -15.57
C PRO A 148 -8.13 16.60 -16.44
N GLU A 149 -8.21 17.20 -17.63
CA GLU A 149 -7.06 17.28 -18.54
C GLU A 149 -5.90 18.05 -17.87
N PRO A 150 -4.64 17.58 -18.02
CA PRO A 150 -3.50 18.26 -17.45
C PRO A 150 -3.26 19.60 -18.16
N ASN A 151 -2.77 20.59 -17.41
CA ASN A 151 -2.31 21.84 -18.02
C ASN A 151 -1.16 21.54 -18.99
N PRO A 152 -1.09 22.22 -20.15
CA PRO A 152 -0.02 22.00 -21.12
C PRO A 152 1.34 22.32 -20.49
N PRO A 153 2.37 21.48 -20.71
CA PRO A 153 3.72 21.80 -20.27
C PRO A 153 4.27 23.00 -21.05
N ILE A 154 5.13 23.79 -20.41
CA ILE A 154 5.84 24.86 -21.09
C ILE A 154 6.97 24.22 -21.89
N GLU A 155 6.76 24.06 -23.19
CA GLU A 155 7.77 23.53 -24.12
C GLU A 155 8.48 24.67 -24.83
N GLY A 156 9.81 24.72 -24.70
CA GLY A 156 10.66 25.73 -25.33
C GLY A 156 11.87 26.10 -24.47
N LYS A 157 12.91 26.64 -25.09
CA LYS A 157 14.02 27.24 -24.35
C LYS A 157 13.53 28.55 -23.73
N LEU A 158 13.80 28.76 -22.45
CA LEU A 158 13.53 30.01 -21.76
C LEU A 158 14.40 31.11 -22.39
N GLU A 159 13.78 31.93 -23.24
CA GLU A 159 14.41 33.12 -23.79
C GLU A 159 14.49 34.23 -22.73
N PRO A 160 15.53 35.08 -22.76
CA PRO A 160 15.60 36.22 -21.86
C PRO A 160 14.41 37.16 -22.09
N ALA A 161 13.93 37.80 -21.02
CA ALA A 161 12.80 38.72 -21.11
C ALA A 161 13.12 39.91 -22.05
N LYS A 162 12.25 40.15 -23.04
CA LYS A 162 12.45 41.12 -24.14
C LYS A 162 12.88 42.54 -23.72
N TYR A 163 12.49 43.00 -22.52
CA TYR A 163 12.82 44.35 -21.99
C TYR A 163 13.27 44.31 -20.52
N GLY A 164 13.87 43.20 -20.08
CA GLY A 164 14.26 43.03 -18.68
C GLY A 164 13.06 43.03 -17.72
N SER A 165 13.14 43.82 -16.65
CA SER A 165 12.15 43.83 -15.57
C SER A 165 10.86 44.58 -15.88
N ARG A 166 10.83 45.45 -16.91
CA ARG A 166 9.70 46.34 -17.24
C ARG A 166 9.20 47.17 -16.04
N LEU A 167 10.09 47.48 -15.10
CA LEU A 167 9.81 48.30 -13.93
C LEU A 167 10.16 49.76 -14.24
N PHE A 168 9.32 50.71 -13.83
CA PHE A 168 9.32 52.17 -14.13
C PHE A 168 10.56 52.79 -14.82
N PHE A 169 11.78 52.59 -14.32
CA PHE A 169 13.03 53.17 -14.85
C PHE A 169 14.14 52.14 -15.11
N TRP A 170 13.92 50.84 -14.91
CA TRP A 170 14.90 49.78 -15.15
C TRP A 170 14.58 48.99 -16.41
N ASN A 171 15.21 49.36 -17.52
CA ASN A 171 15.02 48.76 -18.85
C ASN A 171 16.12 47.77 -19.27
N CYS A 172 16.91 47.22 -18.33
CA CYS A 172 18.04 46.35 -18.66
C CYS A 172 17.67 44.86 -18.66
N ALA A 173 18.03 44.15 -19.72
CA ALA A 173 17.88 42.69 -19.82
C ALA A 173 19.10 41.99 -19.20
N CYS A 174 18.93 41.28 -18.08
CA CYS A 174 19.95 40.40 -17.52
C CYS A 174 19.98 39.09 -18.31
N VAL A 175 20.93 38.95 -19.24
CA VAL A 175 21.25 37.66 -19.88
C VAL A 175 22.33 36.98 -19.05
N GLY A 176 22.15 35.69 -18.75
CA GLY A 176 22.93 34.94 -17.77
C GLY A 176 24.45 34.99 -17.94
N ARG A 177 25.13 34.91 -16.78
CA ARG A 177 26.57 34.90 -16.49
C ARG A 177 27.17 36.31 -16.27
N LEU A 178 27.25 36.68 -14.98
CA LEU A 178 28.15 37.67 -14.35
C LEU A 178 28.83 38.65 -15.34
N ILE A 179 28.18 39.76 -15.70
CA ILE A 179 28.72 41.04 -16.23
C ILE A 179 27.55 42.05 -16.24
N PRO A 180 27.77 43.36 -15.98
CA PRO A 180 26.69 44.30 -15.72
C PRO A 180 25.95 44.64 -17.01
N CYS A 181 24.65 44.87 -16.86
CA CYS A 181 23.74 45.37 -17.88
C CYS A 181 24.32 46.55 -18.65
N GLU A 182 24.61 46.39 -19.94
CA GLU A 182 24.86 47.53 -20.82
C GLU A 182 23.55 48.30 -21.03
N VAL A 183 23.51 49.50 -20.47
CA VAL A 183 22.49 50.50 -20.75
C VAL A 183 22.74 51.02 -22.16
N GLY A 184 21.95 50.55 -23.13
CA GLY A 184 21.87 51.17 -24.45
C GLY A 184 21.26 52.55 -24.34
N GLY A 185 22.08 53.57 -24.04
CA GLY A 185 21.71 54.98 -24.04
C GLY A 185 22.51 55.75 -25.09
N GLN A 186 21.86 56.12 -26.19
CA GLN A 186 22.34 57.15 -27.12
C GLN A 186 22.46 58.49 -26.38
N GLY A 187 23.59 59.20 -26.53
CA GLY A 187 23.62 60.66 -26.36
C GLY A 187 24.77 61.24 -25.53
N SER A 188 25.86 61.59 -26.22
CA SER A 188 26.69 62.80 -26.08
C SER A 188 27.17 63.30 -24.70
N GLY A 189 28.50 63.32 -24.52
CA GLY A 189 29.18 64.18 -23.55
C GLY A 189 30.65 63.80 -23.37
N SER A 190 31.55 64.57 -23.98
CA SER A 190 32.99 64.33 -24.09
C SER A 190 33.83 64.83 -22.90
N LEU A 191 34.82 63.99 -22.51
CA LEU A 191 36.19 64.30 -22.02
C LEU A 191 36.40 64.81 -20.57
N PRO A 192 37.63 64.72 -19.99
CA PRO A 192 38.89 64.16 -20.53
C PRO A 192 39.63 63.16 -19.61
N ALA A 193 40.70 62.62 -20.18
CA ALA A 193 41.63 61.65 -19.64
C ALA A 193 42.69 62.23 -18.67
N THR A 194 43.33 61.29 -17.96
CA THR A 194 44.66 61.30 -17.31
C THR A 194 44.91 62.21 -16.10
N THR A 195 45.19 61.57 -14.96
CA THR A 195 46.31 61.90 -14.05
C THR A 195 46.65 60.69 -13.16
N GLU A 196 47.95 60.41 -13.04
CA GLU A 196 48.58 59.43 -12.15
C GLU A 196 48.28 59.69 -10.66
N LEU A 197 48.30 58.64 -9.82
CA LEU A 197 49.36 58.45 -8.81
C LEU A 197 49.24 57.11 -8.05
N LEU A 198 50.37 56.42 -8.01
CA LEU A 198 50.85 55.39 -7.08
C LEU A 198 50.17 55.28 -5.70
N LEU A 199 49.92 54.04 -5.24
CA LEU A 199 50.60 53.41 -4.08
C LEU A 199 50.04 52.00 -3.76
N LEU A 200 50.97 51.04 -3.66
CA LEU A 200 50.90 49.68 -3.07
C LEU A 200 50.35 49.67 -1.61
N PRO A 201 50.05 48.54 -0.92
CA PRO A 201 50.57 47.16 -1.11
C PRO A 201 49.52 45.99 -0.94
N PRO A 202 49.96 44.72 -1.05
CA PRO A 202 49.15 43.52 -1.29
C PRO A 202 48.88 42.71 -0.01
N PHE A 203 47.70 42.12 0.13
CA PHE A 203 47.45 41.08 1.15
C PHE A 203 46.55 39.95 0.62
N LEU A 204 47.11 38.74 0.74
CA LEU A 204 46.50 37.40 0.74
C LEU A 204 46.00 36.79 -0.58
N PHE A 205 46.99 36.21 -1.27
CA PHE A 205 47.00 34.79 -1.59
C PHE A 205 46.33 33.92 -0.50
N ALA A 206 45.24 33.23 -0.80
CA ALA A 206 44.81 32.02 -0.08
C ALA A 206 43.79 31.19 -0.87
N LEU A 207 44.17 29.95 -1.18
CA LEU A 207 43.33 28.76 -1.36
C LEU A 207 42.52 28.62 -2.66
N PHE A 208 43.24 28.32 -3.75
CA PHE A 208 42.78 27.36 -4.75
C PHE A 208 43.50 26.03 -4.52
N LEU A 209 42.79 24.98 -4.11
CA LEU A 209 43.10 23.59 -4.48
C LEU A 209 41.81 22.75 -4.40
N PRO A 210 41.30 22.21 -5.52
CA PRO A 210 40.29 21.17 -5.50
C PRO A 210 40.98 19.80 -5.38
N LEU A 211 40.59 19.04 -4.35
CA LEU A 211 40.84 17.61 -4.25
C LEU A 211 39.91 16.89 -5.24
N THR A 212 40.46 16.29 -6.30
CA THR A 212 39.90 15.08 -6.93
C THR A 212 41.03 14.27 -7.57
N ARG A 213 41.48 13.26 -6.84
CA ARG A 213 41.86 11.96 -7.38
C ARG A 213 41.43 10.90 -6.35
#